data_AF-A0A7G8VM17-F1
#
_entry.id   AF-A0A7G8VM17-F1
#
_cell.length_a   1.000
_cell.length_b   1.000
_cell.length_c   1.000
_cell.angle_alpha   90.00
_cell.angle_beta   90.00
_cell.angle_gamma   90.00
#
_symmetry.space_group_name_H-M   'P 1'
#
loop_
_entity.id
_entity.type
_entity.pdbx_description
1 polymer ?
#
loop_
_entity_poly.entity_id
_entity_poly.type
_entity_poly.pdbx_seq_one_letter_code
_entity_poly.pdbx_strand_id
1 'polypeptide(L)' 'MNGTPHLLAILRRELAEADLTLGDVAGVIGTSERRVQTLMASGAMKLRDVDKLVELLRLDFDEVLSEVARTPVL' A
#
# COMPACT_ATOMS: atom_id res chain seq x y z
N MET A 1 -14.08 -1.77 11.09
CA MET A 1 -12.63 -2.05 11.12
C MET A 1 -11.99 -1.28 9.97
N ASN A 2 -11.29 -0.18 10.25
CA ASN A 2 -10.73 0.76 9.26
C ASN A 2 -9.26 0.49 8.90
N GLY A 3 -8.77 -0.75 9.09
CA GLY A 3 -7.36 -1.11 8.89
C GLY A 3 -6.90 -1.04 7.44
N THR A 4 -7.69 -1.54 6.48
CA THR A 4 -7.31 -1.58 5.06
C THR A 4 -7.15 -0.17 4.45
N PRO A 5 -8.09 0.79 4.65
CA PRO A 5 -7.88 2.15 4.17
C PRO A 5 -6.63 2.84 4.75
N HIS A 6 -6.32 2.56 6.02
CA HIS A 6 -5.15 3.16 6.68
C HIS A 6 -3.83 2.56 6.20
N LEU A 7 -3.76 1.23 6.06
CA LEU A 7 -2.62 0.55 5.45
C LEU A 7 -2.33 1.10 4.04
N LEU A 8 -3.36 1.30 3.22
CA LEU A 8 -3.18 1.90 1.89
C LEU A 8 -2.75 3.37 1.94
N ALA A 9 -3.07 4.10 3.01
CA ALA A 9 -2.58 5.46 3.21
C ALA A 9 -1.08 5.46 3.53
N ILE A 10 -0.63 4.57 4.41
CA ILE A 10 0.79 4.36 4.71
C ILE A 10 1.54 4.01 3.41
N LEU A 11 1.10 2.97 2.70
CA LEU A 11 1.77 2.56 1.45
C LEU A 11 1.84 3.69 0.41
N ARG A 12 0.80 4.53 0.28
CA ARG A 12 0.83 5.69 -0.62
C ARG A 12 1.87 6.72 -0.21
N ARG A 13 2.02 6.98 1.09
CA ARG A 13 3.05 7.88 1.62
C ARG A 13 4.44 7.33 1.31
N GLU A 14 4.70 6.08 1.67
CA GLU A 14 6.01 5.44 1.47
C GLU A 14 6.40 5.37 -0.02
N LEU A 15 5.45 5.07 -0.92
CA LEU A 15 5.68 5.13 -2.37
C LEU A 15 6.08 6.53 -2.83
N ALA A 16 5.41 7.57 -2.32
CA ALA A 16 5.72 8.95 -2.67
C ALA A 16 7.10 9.39 -2.13
N GLU A 17 7.46 8.97 -0.92
CA GLU A 17 8.77 9.25 -0.32
C GLU A 17 9.91 8.53 -1.06
N ALA A 18 9.64 7.37 -1.63
CA ALA A 18 10.58 6.60 -2.46
C ALA A 18 10.62 7.04 -3.94
N ASP A 19 9.89 8.10 -4.34
CA ASP A 19 9.75 8.56 -5.73
C ASP A 19 9.24 7.46 -6.69
N LEU A 20 8.40 6.55 -6.18
CA LEU A 20 7.81 5.46 -6.96
C LEU A 20 6.45 5.87 -7.54
N THR A 21 6.26 5.54 -8.81
CA THR A 21 5.06 5.87 -9.58
C THR A 21 4.03 4.75 -9.54
N LEU A 22 2.81 5.04 -10.01
CA LEU A 22 1.81 3.99 -10.25
C LEU A 22 2.29 2.98 -11.32
N GLY A 23 3.18 3.38 -12.22
CA GLY A 23 3.83 2.54 -13.21
C GLY A 23 4.75 1.49 -12.59
N ASP A 24 5.55 1.90 -11.61
CA ASP A 24 6.43 1.00 -10.86
C ASP A 24 5.62 -0.03 -10.08
N VAL A 25 4.57 0.43 -9.39
CA VAL A 25 3.62 -0.45 -8.70
C VAL A 25 2.97 -1.44 -9.67
N ALA A 26 2.51 -0.96 -10.83
CA ALA A 26 1.90 -1.78 -11.87
C ALA A 26 2.86 -2.87 -12.37
N GLY A 27 4.14 -2.53 -12.56
CA GLY A 27 5.21 -3.46 -12.92
C GLY A 27 5.41 -4.56 -11.87
N VAL A 28 5.47 -4.19 -10.59
CA VAL A 28 5.71 -5.13 -9.49
C VAL A 28 4.53 -6.10 -9.28
N ILE A 29 3.30 -5.60 -9.34
CA ILE A 29 2.12 -6.45 -9.09
C ILE A 29 1.61 -7.15 -10.35
N GLY A 30 2.11 -6.77 -11.54
CA GLY A 30 1.80 -7.41 -12.81
C GLY A 30 0.45 -7.00 -13.38
N THR A 31 0.12 -5.70 -13.36
CA THR A 31 -1.13 -5.17 -13.89
C THR A 31 -0.94 -3.81 -14.57
N SER A 32 -2.01 -3.08 -14.89
CA SER A 32 -1.93 -1.74 -15.47
C SER A 32 -2.04 -0.64 -14.41
N GLU A 33 -1.46 0.54 -14.66
CA GLU A 33 -1.54 1.70 -13.76
C GLU A 33 -2.98 2.08 -13.41
N ARG A 34 -3.88 2.07 -14.41
CA ARG A 34 -5.31 2.34 -14.19
C ARG A 34 -5.93 1.34 -13.21
N ARG A 35 -5.54 0.06 -13.29
CA ARG A 35 -6.01 -0.97 -12.37
C ARG A 35 -5.45 -0.72 -10.97
N VAL A 36 -4.17 -0.36 -10.84
CA VAL A 36 -3.54 0.03 -9.56
C VAL A 36 -4.32 1.17 -8.91
N GLN A 37 -4.56 2.25 -9.66
CA GLN A 37 -5.31 3.41 -9.17
C GLN A 37 -6.68 3.00 -8.61
N THR A 38 -7.40 2.14 -9.35
CA THR A 38 -8.71 1.62 -8.91
C THR A 38 -8.60 0.77 -7.64
N LEU A 39 -7.59 -0.11 -7.55
CA LEU A 39 -7.39 -0.99 -6.39
C LEU A 39 -7.03 -0.19 -5.12
N MET A 40 -6.15 0.80 -5.24
CA MET A 40 -5.77 1.68 -4.13
C MET A 40 -6.91 2.59 -3.67
N ALA A 41 -7.73 3.09 -4.59
CA ALA A 41 -8.88 3.93 -4.25
C ALA A 41 -10.02 3.15 -3.59
N SER A 42 -10.27 1.93 -4.08
CA SER A 42 -11.38 1.09 -3.59
C SER A 42 -11.07 0.27 -2.35
N GLY A 43 -9.80 0.13 -1.96
CA GLY A 43 -9.42 -0.78 -0.89
C GLY A 43 -9.35 -2.25 -1.31
N ALA A 44 -9.55 -2.55 -2.59
CA ALA A 44 -9.68 -3.92 -3.11
C ALA A 44 -8.34 -4.59 -3.47
N MET A 45 -7.21 -3.96 -3.12
CA MET A 45 -5.89 -4.55 -3.32
C MET A 45 -5.76 -5.84 -2.50
N LYS A 46 -5.29 -6.92 -3.14
CA LYS A 46 -5.13 -8.21 -2.47
C LYS A 46 -3.92 -8.17 -1.54
N LEU A 47 -3.96 -8.94 -0.46
CA LEU A 47 -2.86 -9.03 0.50
C LEU A 47 -1.53 -9.38 -0.18
N ARG A 48 -1.52 -10.36 -1.09
CA ARG A 48 -0.31 -10.71 -1.87
C ARG A 48 0.28 -9.53 -2.66
N ASP A 49 -0.55 -8.62 -3.16
CA ASP A 49 -0.08 -7.45 -3.89
C ASP A 49 0.47 -6.40 -2.92
N VAL A 50 -0.12 -6.28 -1.72
CA VAL A 50 0.43 -5.48 -0.62
C VAL A 50 1.79 -6.02 -0.16
N ASP A 51 1.94 -7.34 0.01
CA ASP A 51 3.21 -7.96 0.42
C ASP A 51 4.35 -7.61 -0.53
N LYS A 52 4.08 -7.64 -1.85
CA LYS A 52 5.07 -7.22 -2.86
C LYS A 52 5.46 -5.75 -2.74
N LEU A 53 4.54 -4.88 -2.33
CA LEU A 53 4.82 -3.45 -2.15
C LEU A 53 5.64 -3.20 -0.88
N VAL A 54 5.33 -3.92 0.20
CA VAL A 54 6.14 -3.91 1.43
C VAL A 54 7.57 -4.35 1.11
N GLU A 55 7.74 -5.41 0.32
CA GLU A 55 9.05 -5.90 -0.12
C GLU A 55 9.79 -4.87 -1.02
N LEU A 56 9.09 -4.28 -2.00
CA LEU A 56 9.64 -3.23 -2.87
C LEU A 56 10.17 -2.03 -2.05
N LEU A 57 9.39 -1.59 -1.07
CA LEU A 57 9.68 -0.44 -0.22
C LEU A 57 10.66 -0.77 0.91
N ARG A 58 10.99 -2.06 1.12
CA ARG A 58 11.84 -2.53 2.22
C ARG A 58 11.36 -2.06 3.60
N LEU A 59 10.04 -2.00 3.79
CA LEU A 59 9.45 -1.56 5.05
C LEU A 59 9.61 -2.60 6.14
N ASP A 60 9.75 -2.15 7.38
CA ASP A 60 9.57 -3.00 8.55
C ASP A 60 8.07 -3.23 8.77
N PHE A 61 7.64 -4.47 8.61
CA PHE A 61 6.23 -4.83 8.75
C PHE A 61 5.70 -4.59 10.17
N ASP A 62 6.54 -4.74 11.20
CA ASP A 62 6.13 -4.49 12.58
C ASP A 62 5.89 -3.00 12.84
N GLU A 63 6.67 -2.13 12.20
CA GLU A 63 6.48 -0.68 12.24
C GLU A 63 5.15 -0.28 11.56
N VAL A 64 4.90 -0.82 10.36
CA VAL A 64 3.65 -0.59 9.63
C VAL A 64 2.44 -1.06 10.43
N LEU A 65 2.49 -2.25 11.04
CA LEU A 65 1.40 -2.76 11.86
C LEU A 65 1.18 -1.93 13.13
N SER A 66 2.26 -1.48 13.78
CA SER A 66 2.18 -0.59 14.94
C SER A 66 1.52 0.74 14.57
N GLU A 67 1.82 1.32 13.41
CA GLU A 67 1.17 2.55 12.93
C GLU A 67 -0.33 2.33 12.66
N VAL A 68 -0.69 1.23 12.00
CA VAL A 68 -2.10 0.84 11.78
C VAL A 68 -2.84 0.69 13.11
N ALA A 69 -2.22 0.05 14.11
CA ALA A 69 -2.83 -0.19 15.41
C ALA A 69 -2.99 1.07 16.27
N ARG A 70 -2.16 2.09 16.07
CA ARG A 70 -2.22 3.38 16.78
C ARG A 70 -3.28 4.33 16.23
N THR A 71 -3.83 4.05 15.04
CA THR A 71 -4.81 4.92 14.41
C THR A 71 -6.20 4.74 15.05
N PRO A 72 -6.78 5.79 15.66
CA PRO A 72 -8.09 5.70 16.29
C PRO A 72 -9.16 5.34 15.26
N VAL A 73 -10.00 4.36 15.58
CA VAL A 73 -11.22 4.09 14.81
C VAL A 73 -12.23 5.18 15.19
N LEU A 74 -12.29 6.25 14.39
CA LEU A 74 -13.39 7.21 14.40
C LEU A 74 -14.63 6.62 13.70
#